data_AF-A0A7X0LWG1-F1
#
_entry.id   AF-A0A7X0LWG1-F1
#
_cell.length_a   1.000
_cell.length_b   1.000
_cell.length_c   1.000
_cell.angle_alpha   90.00
_cell.angle_beta   90.00
_cell.angle_gamma   90.00
#
_symmetry.space_group_name_H-M   'P 1'
#
loop_
_entity.id
_entity.type
_entity.pdbx_description
1 polymer ?
#
loop_
_entity_poly.entity_id
_entity_poly.type
_entity_poly.pdbx_seq_one_letter_code
_entity_poly.pdbx_strand_id
1 'polypeptide(L)'
;MQIYFSPEVITPHFEVLNVVDSAQKAVGTVSLLFDEKKIYVYGILEERGVREDFKDLLTPYLKGLAKAKGGMDIYSCQYVGCEKIKLNDEEENE
;
A
#
# COMPACT_ATOMS: atom_id res chain seq x y z
N MET A 1 13.60 2.63 8.02
CA MET A 1 14.08 1.83 6.87
C MET A 1 13.44 2.40 5.64
N GLN A 2 14.19 2.74 4.59
CA GLN A 2 13.58 3.41 3.45
C GLN A 2 12.70 2.43 2.66
N ILE A 3 11.48 2.84 2.38
CA ILE A 3 10.50 2.08 1.60
C ILE A 3 9.93 2.93 0.46
N TYR A 4 9.39 2.26 -0.54
CA TYR A 4 8.89 2.87 -1.76
C TYR A 4 7.60 2.19 -2.21
N PHE A 5 6.78 2.92 -2.96
CA PHE A 5 5.68 2.31 -3.70
C PHE A 5 6.19 1.72 -5.01
N SER A 6 5.85 0.47 -5.25
CA SER A 6 6.02 -0.22 -6.53
C SER A 6 4.62 -0.50 -7.10
N PRO A 7 4.18 0.24 -8.14
CA PRO A 7 2.85 0.04 -8.71
C PRO A 7 2.68 -1.36 -9.30
N GLU A 8 1.62 -2.06 -8.89
CA GLU A 8 1.30 -3.40 -9.38
C GLU A 8 0.12 -3.35 -10.37
N VAL A 9 -0.95 -2.66 -9.99
CA VAL A 9 -2.15 -2.49 -10.82
C VAL A 9 -2.65 -1.04 -10.70
N ILE A 10 -2.88 -0.38 -11.83
CA ILE A 10 -3.47 0.96 -11.88
C ILE A 10 -4.64 0.95 -12.86
N THR A 11 -5.84 1.26 -12.37
CA THR A 11 -7.06 1.37 -13.17
C THR A 11 -7.84 2.64 -12.80
N PRO A 12 -8.87 3.01 -13.58
CA PRO A 12 -9.76 4.11 -13.19
C PRO A 12 -10.51 3.88 -11.87
N HIS A 13 -10.71 2.62 -11.48
CA HIS A 13 -11.55 2.23 -10.33
C HIS A 13 -10.76 1.87 -9.08
N PHE A 14 -9.53 1.38 -9.24
CA PHE A 14 -8.67 1.03 -8.12
C PHE A 14 -7.20 1.03 -8.50
N GLU A 15 -6.35 1.16 -7.49
CA GLU A 15 -4.90 1.02 -7.57
C GLU A 15 -4.42 0.02 -6.51
N VAL A 16 -3.44 -0.80 -6.87
CA VAL A 16 -2.70 -1.68 -5.95
C VAL A 16 -1.23 -1.33 -6.08
N LEU A 17 -0.64 -0.96 -4.95
CA LEU A 17 0.75 -0.56 -4.83
C LEU A 17 1.45 -1.50 -3.84
N ASN A 18 2.45 -2.23 -4.30
CA ASN A 18 3.35 -2.92 -3.38
C ASN A 18 4.18 -1.90 -2.62
N VAL A 19 4.49 -2.21 -1.35
CA VAL A 19 5.45 -1.47 -0.54
C VAL A 19 6.71 -2.31 -0.51
N VAL A 20 7.81 -1.76 -1.02
CA VAL A 20 9.09 -2.47 -1.12
C VAL A 20 10.18 -1.72 -0.38
N ASP A 21 11.18 -2.45 0.11
CA ASP A 21 12.39 -1.86 0.67
C ASP A 21 13.42 -1.49 -0.42
N SER A 22 14.59 -1.02 -0.01
CA SER A 22 15.70 -0.69 -0.91
C SER A 22 16.25 -1.87 -1.71
N ALA A 23 15.99 -3.12 -1.27
CA ALA A 23 16.38 -4.34 -1.96
C ALA A 23 15.26 -4.88 -2.88
N GLN A 24 14.19 -4.12 -3.10
CA GLN A 24 12.99 -4.53 -3.84
C GLN A 24 12.22 -5.70 -3.19
N LYS A 25 12.47 -6.00 -1.91
CA LYS A 25 11.70 -7.00 -1.19
C LYS A 25 10.36 -6.41 -0.81
N ALA A 26 9.27 -7.13 -1.09
CA ALA A 26 7.93 -6.75 -0.65
C ALA A 26 7.82 -6.82 0.87
N VAL A 27 7.44 -5.70 1.48
CA VAL A 27 7.21 -5.55 2.93
C VAL A 27 5.76 -5.21 3.27
N GLY A 28 4.92 -5.05 2.25
CA GLY A 28 3.49 -4.79 2.39
C GLY A 28 2.82 -4.43 1.06
N THR A 29 1.55 -4.03 1.14
CA THR A 29 0.80 -3.54 -0.01
C THR A 29 -0.21 -2.47 0.43
N VAL A 30 -0.61 -1.61 -0.50
CA VAL A 30 -1.67 -0.62 -0.35
C VAL A 30 -2.66 -0.76 -1.49
N SER A 31 -3.92 -0.96 -1.17
CA SER A 31 -5.04 -0.91 -2.11
C SER A 31 -5.80 0.39 -1.95
N LEU A 32 -6.07 1.06 -3.05
CA LEU A 32 -6.88 2.27 -3.13
C LEU A 32 -8.08 1.98 -4.02
N LEU A 33 -9.30 2.09 -3.48
CA LEU A 33 -10.53 1.94 -4.25
C LEU A 33 -11.19 3.30 -4.40
N PHE A 34 -11.58 3.63 -5.63
CA PHE A 34 -12.22 4.88 -5.99
C PHE A 34 -13.72 4.68 -6.20
N ASP A 35 -14.53 5.44 -5.47
CA ASP A 35 -15.98 5.46 -5.67
C ASP A 35 -16.52 6.88 -5.47
N GLU A 36 -17.18 7.42 -6.49
CA GLU A 36 -17.68 8.80 -6.53
C GLU A 36 -16.65 9.85 -6.08
N LYS A 37 -16.80 10.38 -4.86
CA LYS A 37 -15.91 11.36 -4.21
C LYS A 37 -15.12 10.76 -3.05
N LYS A 38 -15.01 9.43 -2.97
CA LYS A 38 -14.39 8.71 -1.87
C LYS A 38 -13.20 7.89 -2.35
N ILE A 39 -12.16 7.86 -1.52
CA ILE A 39 -11.02 6.95 -1.66
C ILE A 39 -10.99 6.05 -0.44
N TYR A 40 -11.12 4.75 -0.64
CA TYR A 40 -10.93 3.75 0.40
C TYR A 40 -9.51 3.22 0.32
N VAL A 41 -8.75 3.40 1.39
CA VAL A 41 -7.33 3.05 1.44
C VAL A 41 -7.12 1.95 2.46
N TYR A 42 -6.63 0.81 2.01
CA TYR A 42 -6.28 -0.34 2.84
C TYR A 42 -4.81 -0.63 2.67
N GLY A 43 -4.03 -0.50 3.74
CA GLY A 43 -2.62 -0.90 3.73
C GLY A 43 -2.35 -1.98 4.75
N ILE A 44 -1.52 -2.93 4.35
CA ILE A 44 -1.10 -4.07 5.16
C ILE A 44 0.42 -4.13 5.06
N LEU A 45 1.11 -4.02 6.19
CA LEU A 45 2.56 -4.17 6.29
C LEU A 45 2.93 -5.35 7.17
N GLU A 46 3.82 -6.18 6.65
CA GLU A 46 4.38 -7.33 7.38
C GLU A 46 5.37 -6.83 8.45
N GLU A 47 6.24 -5.88 8.10
CA GLU A 47 7.32 -5.44 8.99
C GLU A 47 6.89 -4.29 9.92
N ARG A 48 7.14 -4.42 11.23
CA ARG A 48 6.82 -3.36 12.21
C ARG A 48 7.74 -2.15 12.14
N GLY A 49 8.97 -2.34 11.67
CA GLY A 49 10.02 -1.32 11.66
C GLY A 49 9.80 -0.18 10.65
N VAL A 50 8.81 -0.30 9.76
CA VAL A 50 8.54 0.67 8.68
C VAL A 50 7.32 1.54 8.94
N ARG A 51 6.74 1.50 10.15
CA ARG A 51 5.51 2.24 10.47
C ARG A 51 5.58 3.73 10.14
N GLU A 52 6.62 4.42 10.63
CA GLU A 52 6.71 5.87 10.47
C GLU A 52 7.10 6.24 9.03
N ASP A 53 8.05 5.52 8.44
CA ASP A 53 8.40 5.67 7.01
C ASP A 53 7.16 5.46 6.10
N PHE A 54 6.27 4.53 6.45
CA PHE A 54 5.05 4.25 5.70
C PHE A 54 4.03 5.38 5.82
N LYS A 55 3.85 5.95 7.01
CA LYS A 55 2.99 7.13 7.18
C LYS A 55 3.53 8.32 6.38
N ASP A 56 4.83 8.53 6.42
CA ASP A 56 5.50 9.63 5.72
C ASP A 56 5.43 9.48 4.21
N LEU A 57 5.40 8.23 3.70
CA LEU A 57 5.20 7.94 2.29
C LEU A 57 3.72 8.05 1.86
N LEU A 58 2.81 7.42 2.62
CA LEU A 58 1.39 7.31 2.25
C LEU A 58 0.65 8.65 2.39
N THR A 59 0.91 9.41 3.46
CA THR A 59 0.18 10.66 3.73
C THR A 59 0.27 11.68 2.59
N PRO A 60 1.45 12.07 2.08
CA PRO A 60 1.55 13.00 0.97
C PRO A 60 1.00 12.41 -0.34
N TYR A 61 1.17 11.10 -0.55
CA TYR A 61 0.63 10.42 -1.73
C TYR A 61 -0.90 10.54 -1.80
N LEU A 62 -1.60 10.21 -0.70
CA LEU A 62 -3.05 10.34 -0.62
C LEU A 62 -3.54 11.78 -0.77
N LYS A 63 -2.81 12.76 -0.18
CA LYS A 63 -3.12 14.18 -0.37
C LYS A 63 -3.00 14.61 -1.82
N GLY A 64 -1.95 14.16 -2.51
CA GLY A 64 -1.75 14.42 -3.94
C GLY A 64 -2.87 13.82 -4.78
N LEU A 65 -3.23 12.57 -4.49
CA LEU A 65 -4.28 11.84 -5.19
C LEU A 65 -5.67 12.46 -5.01
N ALA A 66 -6.04 12.78 -3.77
CA ALA A 66 -7.30 13.45 -3.47
C ALA A 66 -7.40 14.82 -4.17
N LYS A 67 -6.30 15.59 -4.22
CA LYS A 67 -6.25 16.86 -4.95
C LYS A 67 -6.41 16.67 -6.46
N ALA A 68 -5.72 15.68 -7.04
CA ALA A 68 -5.76 15.41 -8.48
C ALA A 68 -7.15 14.94 -8.95
N LYS A 69 -7.89 14.22 -8.10
CA LYS A 69 -9.24 13.71 -8.40
C LYS A 69 -10.38 14.63 -7.90
N GLY A 70 -10.11 15.91 -7.67
CA GLY A 70 -11.15 16.91 -7.40
C GLY A 70 -11.58 17.05 -5.94
N GLY A 71 -10.69 16.75 -4.99
CA GLY A 71 -10.93 16.91 -3.55
C GLY A 71 -11.76 15.77 -2.96
N MET A 72 -11.33 14.53 -3.19
CA MET A 72 -12.00 13.34 -2.66
C MET A 72 -11.82 13.18 -1.14
N ASP A 73 -12.82 12.61 -0.47
CA ASP A 73 -12.78 12.21 0.94
C ASP A 73 -11.98 10.90 1.09
N ILE A 74 -11.03 10.89 2.03
CA ILE A 74 -10.15 9.75 2.26
C ILE A 74 -10.63 8.96 3.49
N TYR A 75 -10.93 7.68 3.27
CA TYR A 75 -11.22 6.70 4.31
C TYR A 75 -10.06 5.71 4.36
N SER A 76 -9.26 5.76 5.42
CA SER A 76 -7.99 5.02 5.49
C SER A 76 -7.96 4.05 6.66
N CYS A 77 -7.57 2.81 6.40
CA CYS A 77 -7.34 1.78 7.41
C CYS A 77 -6.00 1.09 7.14
N GLN A 78 -5.08 1.16 8.12
CA GLN A 78 -3.70 0.72 7.96
C GLN A 78 -3.32 -0.26 9.06
N TYR A 79 -2.78 -1.41 8.66
CA TYR A 79 -2.33 -2.47 9.56
C TYR A 79 -0.82 -2.66 9.43
N VAL A 80 -0.16 -2.93 10.56
CA VAL A 80 1.29 -3.10 10.63
C VAL A 80 1.62 -4.27 11.55
N GLY A 81 2.58 -5.10 11.15
CA GLY A 81 2.99 -6.28 11.90
C GLY A 81 2.04 -7.45 11.69
N CYS A 82 1.45 -7.55 10.51
CA CYS A 82 0.59 -8.65 10.11
C CYS A 82 1.42 -9.91 9.86
N GLU A 83 0.86 -11.07 10.23
CA GLU A 83 1.44 -12.36 9.90
C GLU A 83 1.08 -12.73 8.46
N LYS A 84 2.10 -13.05 7.66
CA LYS A 84 1.90 -13.52 6.29
C LYS A 84 1.52 -14.99 6.30
N ILE A 85 0.34 -15.31 5.79
CA ILE A 85 -0.06 -16.69 5.52
C ILE A 85 0.36 -17.02 4.09
N LYS A 86 1.21 -18.02 3.91
CA LYS A 86 1.54 -18.57 2.58
C LYS A 86 0.38 -19.46 2.15
N LEU A 87 -0.22 -19.17 0.99
CA LEU A 87 -1.35 -19.92 0.45
C LEU A 87 -0.92 -20.98 -0.57
N ASN A 88 0.22 -20.76 -1.22
CA ASN A 88 0.85 -21.72 -2.12
C ASN A 88 2.17 -22.14 -1.51
N ASP A 89 2.32 -23.43 -1.27
CA ASP A 89 3.64 -24.06 -1.16
C ASP A 89 4.20 -24.09 -2.59
N GLU A 90 4.72 -22.95 -3.06
CA GLU A 90 5.70 -23.01 -4.13
C GLU A 90 6.88 -23.79 -3.56
N GLU A 91 6.98 -25.03 -4.05
CA GLU A 91 7.94 -26.06 -3.68
C GLU A 91 9.28 -25.45 -3.27
N GLU A 92 9.74 -25.82 -2.07
CA GLU A 92 11.18 -25.85 -1.76
C GLU A 92 11.86 -26.79 -2.76
N ASN A 93 12.10 -26.32 -3.98
CA ASN A 93 12.99 -26.98 -4.92
C ASN A 93 14.36 -26.29 -4.85
N GLU A 94 15.22 -26.97 -4.07
CA GLU A 94 16.70 -26.90 -3.95
C GLU A 94 17.35 -25.73 -3.18
#